data_AF-A0A6N0ULN4-F1
#
_entry.id   AF-A0A6N0ULN4-F1
#
_cell.length_a   1.000
_cell.length_b   1.000
_cell.length_c   1.000
_cell.angle_alpha   90.00
_cell.angle_beta   90.00
_cell.angle_gamma   90.00
#
_symmetry.space_group_name_H-M   'P 1'
#
loop_
_entity.id
_entity.type
_entity.pdbx_description
1 polymer ?
#
loop_
_entity_poly.entity_id
_entity_poly.type
_entity_poly.pdbx_seq_one_letter_code
_entity_poly.pdbx_strand_id
1 'polypeptide(L)'
;IELHIYDLGIENRDKTNDQVTIDCAEAVKKYNVGIKCATITPDEKRVEEFKLKKMWKSPNGTIRNILGGTVFREAIICKNIPRLVTGWDKPIIIGRHAHADQYKATDFVVPGPGKLEFVFTPTSGEPVRYVVNEYKGAGVALGMFNTDASIIDFAHSSFKFALDRKYPLYLSTKNTILKKYDGRFKDIFEEIYNKEYKTLFEAAGIWYEHRLIDDMVAYAMKS
;
A
#
# COMPACT_ATOMS: atom_id res chain seq x y z
N ILE A 1 30.59 -7.13 -8.03
CA ILE A 1 29.35 -6.93 -7.23
C ILE A 1 29.23 -8.13 -6.32
N GLU A 2 29.18 -7.91 -5.01
CA GLU A 2 28.87 -8.96 -4.04
C GLU A 2 27.36 -9.16 -3.98
N LEU A 3 26.90 -10.41 -4.00
CA LEU A 3 25.48 -10.75 -3.97
C LEU A 3 25.18 -11.65 -2.78
N HIS A 4 24.33 -11.18 -1.87
CA HIS A 4 23.73 -12.02 -0.83
C HIS A 4 22.48 -12.68 -1.41
N ILE A 5 22.57 -13.98 -1.72
CA ILE A 5 21.53 -14.73 -2.44
C ILE A 5 20.60 -15.41 -1.43
N TYR A 6 19.30 -15.19 -1.60
CA TYR A 6 18.23 -15.84 -0.84
C TYR A 6 17.26 -16.51 -1.81
N ASP A 7 17.15 -17.85 -1.75
CA ASP A 7 16.23 -18.59 -2.60
C ASP A 7 14.80 -18.51 -2.07
N LEU A 8 13.98 -17.66 -2.71
CA LEU A 8 12.56 -17.50 -2.41
C LEU A 8 11.66 -18.40 -3.26
N GLY A 9 12.22 -19.43 -3.91
CA GLY A 9 11.48 -20.50 -4.57
C GLY A 9 10.52 -21.18 -3.59
N ILE A 10 9.36 -21.64 -4.10
CA ILE A 10 8.28 -22.15 -3.25
C ILE A 10 8.72 -23.37 -2.43
N GLU A 11 9.54 -24.25 -3.00
CA GLU A 11 10.07 -25.43 -2.31
C GLU A 11 11.05 -25.04 -1.20
N ASN A 12 11.94 -24.06 -1.43
CA ASN A 12 12.88 -23.63 -0.39
C ASN A 12 12.16 -22.90 0.74
N ARG A 13 11.19 -22.05 0.40
CA ARG A 13 10.30 -21.45 1.39
C ARG A 13 9.59 -22.50 2.22
N ASP A 14 9.02 -23.54 1.60
CA ASP A 14 8.38 -24.61 2.34
C ASP A 14 9.36 -25.36 3.26
N LYS A 15 10.56 -25.69 2.76
CA LYS A 15 11.65 -26.31 3.54
C LYS A 15 12.00 -25.48 4.77
N THR A 16 12.18 -24.17 4.63
CA THR A 16 12.58 -23.26 5.72
C THR A 16 11.42 -22.75 6.56
N ASN A 17 10.20 -23.26 6.38
CA ASN A 17 8.99 -22.73 7.00
C ASN A 17 8.80 -21.20 6.78
N ASP A 18 9.14 -20.74 5.57
CA ASP A 18 9.15 -19.35 5.09
C ASP A 18 10.13 -18.39 5.80
N GLN A 19 11.03 -18.92 6.65
CA GLN A 19 12.06 -18.11 7.33
C GLN A 19 13.00 -17.41 6.33
N VAL A 20 13.34 -18.05 5.20
CA VAL A 20 14.18 -17.43 4.15
C VAL A 20 13.61 -16.10 3.62
N THR A 21 12.29 -15.95 3.62
CA THR A 21 11.62 -14.71 3.21
C THR A 21 11.87 -13.57 4.22
N ILE A 22 11.88 -13.90 5.52
CA ILE A 22 12.15 -12.95 6.60
C ILE A 22 13.64 -12.55 6.57
N ASP A 23 14.52 -13.54 6.46
CA ASP A 23 15.97 -13.32 6.43
C ASP A 23 16.37 -12.45 5.24
N CYS A 24 15.75 -12.67 4.08
CA CYS A 24 15.92 -11.83 2.90
C CYS A 24 15.51 -10.38 3.16
N ALA A 25 14.38 -10.14 3.83
CA ALA A 25 13.92 -8.80 4.15
C ALA A 25 14.87 -8.08 5.13
N GLU A 26 15.36 -8.77 6.16
CA GLU A 26 16.34 -8.22 7.11
C GLU A 26 17.69 -7.95 6.45
N ALA A 27 18.10 -8.77 5.48
CA ALA A 27 19.28 -8.49 4.66
C ALA A 27 19.12 -7.23 3.82
N VAL A 28 17.93 -7.00 3.24
CA VAL A 28 17.65 -5.75 2.51
C VAL A 28 17.70 -4.54 3.44
N LYS A 29 17.24 -4.63 4.69
CA LYS A 29 17.44 -3.56 5.67
C LYS A 29 18.92 -3.28 5.94
N LYS A 30 19.73 -4.34 6.07
CA LYS A 30 21.16 -4.23 6.35
C LYS A 30 21.94 -3.64 5.17
N TYR A 31 21.60 -4.01 3.94
CA TYR A 31 22.37 -3.68 2.74
C TYR A 31 21.68 -2.67 1.80
N ASN A 32 20.51 -2.16 2.18
CA ASN A 32 19.67 -1.15 1.51
C ASN A 32 19.06 -1.53 0.15
N VAL A 33 19.71 -2.38 -0.65
CA VAL A 33 19.28 -2.70 -2.01
C VAL A 33 18.97 -4.19 -2.15
N GLY A 34 17.81 -4.51 -2.71
CA GLY A 34 17.39 -5.87 -3.05
C GLY A 34 16.85 -5.96 -4.46
N ILE A 35 17.21 -7.02 -5.17
CA ILE A 35 16.66 -7.36 -6.49
C ILE A 35 15.93 -8.69 -6.34
N LYS A 36 14.65 -8.72 -6.70
CA LYS A 36 13.78 -9.86 -6.43
C LYS A 36 13.15 -10.41 -7.70
N CYS A 37 13.25 -11.73 -7.88
CA CYS A 37 12.50 -12.47 -8.91
C CYS A 37 11.01 -12.63 -8.52
N ALA A 38 10.15 -12.86 -9.51
CA ALA A 38 8.75 -13.20 -9.27
C ALA A 38 8.65 -14.52 -8.48
N THR A 39 7.67 -14.61 -7.58
CA THR A 39 7.51 -15.74 -6.66
C THR A 39 6.05 -16.17 -6.58
N ILE A 40 5.81 -17.48 -6.48
CA ILE A 40 4.47 -18.06 -6.30
C ILE A 40 3.92 -17.67 -4.92
N THR A 41 2.69 -17.17 -4.87
CA THR A 41 1.89 -17.14 -3.64
C THR A 41 0.91 -18.30 -3.76
N PRO A 42 1.04 -19.37 -2.94
CA PRO A 42 0.28 -20.59 -3.14
C PRO A 42 -1.20 -20.40 -2.81
N ASP A 43 -2.06 -20.95 -3.66
CA ASP A 43 -3.47 -21.25 -3.41
C ASP A 43 -3.64 -22.76 -3.12
N GLU A 44 -4.87 -23.25 -2.98
CA GLU A 44 -5.16 -24.67 -2.72
C GLU A 44 -4.52 -25.59 -3.77
N LYS A 45 -4.56 -25.19 -5.05
CA LYS A 45 -3.98 -25.98 -6.14
C LYS A 45 -2.45 -26.05 -6.04
N ARG A 46 -1.80 -24.94 -5.70
CA ARG A 46 -0.34 -24.91 -5.50
C ARG A 46 0.09 -25.69 -4.27
N VAL A 47 -0.74 -25.76 -3.23
CA VAL A 47 -0.47 -26.62 -2.06
C VAL A 47 -0.44 -28.09 -2.48
N GLU A 48 -1.39 -28.54 -3.29
CA GLU A 48 -1.43 -29.91 -3.80
C GLU A 48 -0.28 -30.19 -4.78
N GLU A 49 -0.05 -29.31 -5.75
CA GLU A 49 0.97 -29.46 -6.79
C GLU A 49 2.38 -29.59 -6.20
N PHE A 50 2.72 -28.75 -5.23
CA PHE A 50 4.05 -28.73 -4.62
C PHE A 50 4.13 -29.49 -3.29
N LYS A 51 3.03 -30.15 -2.86
CA LYS A 51 2.91 -30.86 -1.58
C LYS A 51 3.35 -30.02 -0.38
N LEU A 52 2.88 -28.78 -0.34
CA LEU A 52 3.30 -27.79 0.66
C LEU A 52 2.78 -28.15 2.06
N LYS A 53 3.56 -27.86 3.09
CA LYS A 53 3.16 -28.03 4.50
C LYS A 53 1.91 -27.21 4.84
N LYS A 54 1.78 -26.04 4.23
CA LYS A 54 0.61 -25.15 4.33
C LYS A 54 0.60 -24.10 3.22
N MET A 55 -0.51 -23.39 3.11
CA MET A 55 -0.65 -22.22 2.24
C MET A 55 0.17 -21.04 2.81
N TRP A 56 1.42 -20.91 2.38
CA TRP A 56 2.32 -19.84 2.80
C TRP A 56 1.83 -18.46 2.35
N LYS A 57 2.09 -17.44 3.16
CA LYS A 57 1.79 -16.04 2.80
C LYS A 57 2.63 -15.59 1.60
N SER A 58 2.21 -14.50 0.96
CA SER A 58 2.95 -13.92 -0.16
C SER A 58 4.30 -13.38 0.31
N PRO A 59 5.44 -13.76 -0.31
CA PRO A 59 6.74 -13.19 0.03
C PRO A 59 6.79 -11.68 -0.14
N ASN A 60 6.06 -11.16 -1.14
CA ASN A 60 5.98 -9.72 -1.37
C ASN A 60 5.29 -9.01 -0.19
N GLY A 61 4.26 -9.63 0.39
CA GLY A 61 3.57 -9.10 1.57
C GLY A 61 4.46 -9.11 2.81
N THR A 62 5.17 -10.22 3.05
CA THR A 62 6.12 -10.34 4.16
C THR A 62 7.24 -9.30 4.07
N ILE A 63 7.92 -9.21 2.91
CA ILE A 63 9.00 -8.25 2.70
C ILE A 63 8.51 -6.82 2.87
N ARG A 64 7.36 -6.44 2.29
CA ARG A 64 6.78 -5.09 2.46
C ARG A 64 6.41 -4.79 3.90
N ASN A 65 5.89 -5.76 4.64
CA ASN A 65 5.54 -5.56 6.05
C ASN A 65 6.78 -5.33 6.92
N ILE A 66 7.91 -5.94 6.55
CA ILE A 66 9.18 -5.80 7.28
C ILE A 66 9.90 -4.50 6.90
N LEU A 67 9.95 -4.17 5.61
CA LEU A 67 10.64 -2.98 5.09
C LEU A 67 9.82 -1.69 5.23
N GLY A 68 8.49 -1.79 5.20
CA GLY A 68 7.60 -0.65 5.06
C GLY A 68 7.71 0.04 3.70
N GLY A 69 7.21 1.27 3.63
CA GLY A 69 7.43 2.18 2.51
C GLY A 69 6.42 2.11 1.36
N THR A 70 6.86 2.61 0.22
CA THR A 70 6.03 2.93 -0.95
C THR A 70 6.50 2.14 -2.16
N VAL A 71 5.55 1.50 -2.85
CA VAL A 71 5.85 0.75 -4.07
C VAL A 71 5.54 1.64 -5.27
N PHE A 72 6.58 2.13 -5.94
CA PHE A 72 6.43 2.86 -7.20
C PHE A 72 6.36 1.88 -8.38
N ARG A 73 5.38 2.11 -9.27
CA ARG A 73 5.22 1.36 -10.52
C ARG A 73 5.19 2.34 -11.68
N GLU A 74 6.06 2.13 -12.65
CA GLU A 74 6.22 2.97 -13.83
C GLU A 74 6.20 2.07 -15.08
N ALA A 75 5.55 2.53 -16.15
CA ALA A 75 5.53 1.82 -17.42
C ALA A 75 6.84 2.06 -18.19
N ILE A 76 7.37 0.99 -18.79
CA ILE A 76 8.46 1.10 -19.76
C ILE A 76 7.84 1.41 -21.12
N ILE A 77 8.10 2.60 -21.65
CA ILE A 77 7.50 3.08 -22.90
C ILE A 77 8.35 2.65 -24.11
N CYS A 78 7.77 1.86 -25.00
CA CYS A 78 8.37 1.47 -26.27
C CYS A 78 7.74 2.27 -27.42
N LYS A 79 8.55 2.96 -28.22
CA LYS A 79 8.06 3.84 -29.31
C LYS A 79 7.18 3.11 -30.34
N ASN A 80 7.43 1.83 -30.56
CA ASN A 80 6.75 0.99 -31.54
C ASN A 80 5.56 0.19 -30.98
N ILE A 81 5.21 0.37 -29.70
CA ILE A 81 4.09 -0.34 -29.08
C ILE A 81 2.92 0.64 -28.87
N PRO A 82 1.77 0.42 -29.53
CA PRO A 82 0.59 1.26 -29.31
C PRO A 82 0.07 1.09 -27.89
N ARG A 83 -0.52 2.15 -27.35
CA ARG A 83 -1.07 2.20 -26.00
C ARG A 83 -2.59 2.22 -26.06
N LEU A 84 -3.23 1.65 -25.03
CA LEU A 84 -4.68 1.61 -24.91
C LEU A 84 -5.28 3.03 -24.85
N VAL A 85 -4.66 3.90 -24.04
CA VAL A 85 -4.95 5.33 -24.03
C VAL A 85 -3.90 6.00 -24.90
N THR A 86 -4.33 6.46 -26.06
CA THR A 86 -3.43 6.97 -27.12
C THR A 86 -2.78 8.31 -26.76
N GLY A 87 -3.42 9.11 -25.90
CA GLY A 87 -2.92 10.41 -25.45
C GLY A 87 -1.72 10.35 -24.50
N TRP A 88 -1.52 9.23 -23.80
CA TRP A 88 -0.41 9.09 -22.85
C TRP A 88 0.92 8.97 -23.58
N ASP A 89 1.67 10.07 -23.71
CA ASP A 89 3.00 10.12 -24.31
C ASP A 89 4.12 9.89 -23.28
N LYS A 90 3.84 10.23 -22.02
CA LYS A 90 4.72 10.04 -20.85
C LYS A 90 4.18 8.91 -19.94
N PRO A 91 5.06 8.22 -19.19
CA PRO A 91 4.62 7.23 -18.24
C PRO A 91 3.86 7.86 -17.07
N ILE A 92 2.80 7.18 -16.61
CA ILE A 92 2.17 7.46 -15.32
C ILE A 92 2.85 6.59 -14.27
N ILE A 93 3.27 7.22 -13.17
CA ILE A 93 3.93 6.54 -12.06
C ILE A 93 2.94 6.42 -10.90
N ILE A 94 2.68 5.20 -10.45
CA ILE A 94 1.80 4.93 -9.31
C ILE A 94 2.64 4.65 -8.07
N GLY A 95 2.61 5.57 -7.11
CA GLY A 95 3.10 5.37 -5.75
C GLY A 95 2.04 4.70 -4.89
N ARG A 96 2.20 3.40 -4.62
CA ARG A 96 1.25 2.64 -3.79
C ARG A 96 1.73 2.60 -2.34
N HIS A 97 0.90 3.08 -1.41
CA HIS A 97 1.07 2.85 0.03
C HIS A 97 0.94 1.36 0.34
N ALA A 98 2.00 0.76 0.91
CA ALA A 98 2.08 -0.68 1.11
C ALA A 98 1.89 -1.08 2.57
N HIS A 99 0.98 -0.42 3.29
CA HIS A 99 0.76 -0.63 4.72
C HIS A 99 -0.72 -0.61 5.10
N ALA A 100 -1.11 -1.60 5.92
CA ALA A 100 -2.41 -1.70 6.57
C ALA A 100 -3.62 -1.65 5.61
N ASP A 101 -4.64 -0.84 5.90
CA ASP A 101 -5.92 -0.80 5.17
C ASP A 101 -6.50 -2.21 4.98
N GLN A 102 -7.04 -2.53 3.79
CA GLN A 102 -7.59 -3.86 3.50
C GLN A 102 -6.54 -4.98 3.63
N TYR A 103 -5.24 -4.68 3.52
CA TYR A 103 -4.17 -5.70 3.57
C TYR A 103 -3.85 -6.17 4.99
N LYS A 104 -4.36 -5.48 6.03
CA LYS A 104 -4.30 -5.90 7.44
C LYS A 104 -5.65 -5.73 8.14
N ALA A 105 -6.73 -5.82 7.39
CA ALA A 105 -8.08 -5.78 7.94
C ALA A 105 -8.42 -7.09 8.66
N THR A 106 -9.39 -7.01 9.58
CA THR A 106 -10.08 -8.17 10.14
C THR A 106 -11.51 -8.13 9.67
N ASP A 107 -11.99 -9.24 9.10
CA ASP A 107 -13.35 -9.40 8.60
C ASP A 107 -14.00 -10.69 9.12
N PHE A 108 -15.33 -10.71 9.11
CA PHE A 108 -16.11 -11.89 9.48
C PHE A 108 -17.54 -11.83 8.93
N VAL A 109 -18.19 -13.00 8.87
CA VAL A 109 -19.62 -13.12 8.55
C VAL A 109 -20.41 -12.92 9.85
N VAL A 110 -21.32 -11.95 9.84
CA VAL A 110 -22.26 -11.71 10.93
C VAL A 110 -23.37 -12.77 10.83
N PRO A 111 -23.56 -13.63 11.85
CA PRO A 111 -24.42 -14.80 11.73
C PRO A 111 -25.92 -14.49 11.81
N GLY A 112 -26.30 -13.31 12.33
CA GLY A 112 -27.70 -12.95 12.58
C GLY A 112 -27.85 -11.54 13.17
N PRO A 113 -29.05 -11.18 13.67
CA PRO A 113 -29.29 -9.86 14.23
C PRO A 113 -28.37 -9.53 15.41
N GLY A 114 -27.93 -8.27 15.52
CA GLY A 114 -27.03 -7.84 16.60
C GLY A 114 -26.40 -6.47 16.36
N LYS A 115 -25.66 -5.96 17.36
CA LYS A 115 -24.99 -4.67 17.30
C LYS A 115 -23.50 -4.85 16.97
N LEU A 116 -23.00 -4.11 15.98
CA LEU A 116 -21.57 -4.02 15.68
C LEU A 116 -21.04 -2.66 16.14
N GLU A 117 -19.96 -2.69 16.93
CA GLU A 117 -19.28 -1.51 17.44
C GLU A 117 -17.78 -1.59 17.17
N PHE A 118 -17.15 -0.46 16.89
CA PHE A 118 -15.72 -0.29 17.12
C PHE A 118 -15.50 0.14 18.56
N VAL A 119 -14.54 -0.48 19.23
CA VAL A 119 -14.11 -0.12 20.60
C VAL A 119 -12.63 0.15 20.57
N PHE A 120 -12.21 1.35 21.00
CA PHE A 120 -10.82 1.69 21.20
C PHE A 120 -10.56 1.90 22.69
N THR A 121 -9.70 1.06 23.26
CA THR A 121 -9.29 1.13 24.67
C THR A 121 -7.92 1.78 24.76
N PRO A 122 -7.81 3.03 25.24
CA PRO A 122 -6.52 3.68 25.39
C PRO A 122 -5.71 3.05 26.55
N THR A 123 -4.39 3.27 26.56
CA THR A 123 -3.52 2.84 27.67
C THR A 123 -3.82 3.57 28.98
N SER A 124 -4.46 4.75 28.89
CA SER A 124 -4.93 5.55 30.01
C SER A 124 -6.22 6.28 29.60
N GLY A 125 -7.18 6.35 30.52
CA GLY A 125 -8.52 6.91 30.27
C GLY A 125 -9.56 5.87 29.89
N GLU A 126 -10.77 6.34 29.58
CA GLU A 126 -11.93 5.48 29.30
C GLU A 126 -11.96 4.98 27.84
N PRO A 127 -12.43 3.74 27.59
CA PRO A 127 -12.66 3.25 26.23
C PRO A 127 -13.68 4.10 25.46
N VAL A 128 -13.42 4.35 24.19
CA VAL A 128 -14.39 4.98 23.27
C VAL A 128 -15.06 3.93 22.40
N ARG A 129 -16.36 4.13 22.15
CA ARG A 129 -17.20 3.22 21.37
C ARG A 129 -17.87 3.95 20.22
N TYR A 130 -17.88 3.32 19.04
CA TYR A 130 -18.56 3.82 17.85
C TYR A 130 -19.46 2.73 17.29
N VAL A 131 -20.77 2.97 17.25
CA VAL A 131 -21.71 2.05 16.61
C VAL A 131 -21.49 2.10 15.09
N VAL A 132 -21.20 0.94 14.50
CA VAL A 132 -21.03 0.80 13.05
C VAL A 132 -22.38 0.53 12.40
N ASN A 133 -23.11 -0.46 12.93
CA ASN A 133 -24.42 -0.85 12.42
C ASN A 133 -25.21 -1.67 13.45
N GLU A 134 -26.53 -1.64 13.34
CA GLU A 134 -27.45 -2.57 13.99
C GLU A 134 -28.00 -3.54 12.94
N TYR A 135 -27.53 -4.78 12.97
CA TYR A 135 -27.92 -5.83 12.05
C TYR A 135 -29.31 -6.35 12.41
N LYS A 136 -30.19 -6.44 11.41
CA LYS A 136 -31.51 -7.08 11.49
C LYS A 136 -31.51 -8.54 11.04
N GLY A 137 -30.36 -9.05 10.59
CA GLY A 137 -30.17 -10.39 10.03
C GLY A 137 -28.69 -10.63 9.74
N ALA A 138 -28.37 -11.74 9.07
CA ALA A 138 -27.00 -12.07 8.70
C ALA A 138 -26.37 -11.01 7.77
N GLY A 139 -25.04 -10.90 7.78
CA GLY A 139 -24.31 -9.91 7.00
C GLY A 139 -22.81 -10.15 7.02
N VAL A 140 -22.03 -9.12 6.71
CA VAL A 140 -20.56 -9.14 6.78
C VAL A 140 -20.05 -7.87 7.41
N ALA A 141 -18.92 -7.94 8.09
CA ALA A 141 -18.27 -6.79 8.72
C ALA A 141 -16.77 -6.83 8.48
N LEU A 142 -16.16 -5.64 8.41
CA LEU A 142 -14.71 -5.48 8.31
C LEU A 142 -14.26 -4.28 9.14
N GLY A 143 -13.08 -4.40 9.74
CA GLY A 143 -12.37 -3.31 10.41
C GLY A 143 -10.96 -3.19 9.83
N MET A 144 -10.53 -1.96 9.54
CA MET A 144 -9.19 -1.67 9.06
C MET A 144 -8.61 -0.44 9.77
N PHE A 145 -7.31 -0.24 9.65
CA PHE A 145 -6.59 0.85 10.29
C PHE A 145 -5.42 1.32 9.42
N ASN A 146 -4.88 2.48 9.74
CA ASN A 146 -3.55 2.90 9.35
C ASN A 146 -2.92 3.71 10.49
N THR A 147 -1.67 4.15 10.32
CA THR A 147 -0.95 4.93 11.34
C THR A 147 -0.37 6.19 10.74
N ASP A 148 -0.41 7.29 11.50
CA ASP A 148 0.16 8.58 11.05
C ASP A 148 1.62 8.43 10.61
N ALA A 149 2.45 7.70 11.36
CA ALA A 149 3.85 7.45 11.00
C ALA A 149 3.99 6.84 9.60
N SER A 150 3.16 5.84 9.27
CA SER A 150 3.19 5.20 7.96
C SER A 150 2.70 6.11 6.83
N ILE A 151 1.72 6.98 7.11
CA ILE A 151 1.21 7.96 6.16
C ILE A 151 2.24 9.07 5.91
N ILE A 152 2.95 9.51 6.95
CA ILE A 152 4.05 10.49 6.87
C ILE A 152 5.18 9.94 5.99
N ASP A 153 5.61 8.69 6.23
CA ASP A 153 6.63 8.03 5.41
C ASP A 153 6.19 7.90 3.94
N PHE A 154 4.91 7.60 3.71
CA PHE A 154 4.32 7.56 2.38
C PHE A 154 4.33 8.93 1.69
N ALA A 155 4.02 10.00 2.42
CA ALA A 155 4.08 11.38 1.92
C ALA A 155 5.50 11.78 1.53
N HIS A 156 6.48 11.63 2.44
CA HIS A 156 7.87 11.98 2.16
C HIS A 156 8.45 11.21 0.98
N SER A 157 8.20 9.89 0.91
CA SER A 157 8.67 9.08 -0.22
C SER A 157 8.05 9.53 -1.54
N SER A 158 6.75 9.86 -1.56
CA SER A 158 6.06 10.35 -2.75
C SER A 158 6.59 11.71 -3.21
N PHE A 159 6.76 12.67 -2.29
CA PHE A 159 7.30 14.00 -2.63
C PHE A 159 8.74 13.94 -3.13
N LYS A 160 9.61 13.16 -2.45
CA LYS A 160 11.00 12.99 -2.87
C LYS A 160 11.10 12.34 -4.25
N PHE A 161 10.28 11.32 -4.51
CA PHE A 161 10.27 10.64 -5.80
C PHE A 161 9.75 11.55 -6.92
N ALA A 162 8.69 12.32 -6.67
CA ALA A 162 8.17 13.29 -7.63
C ALA A 162 9.18 14.40 -7.99
N LEU A 163 9.92 14.92 -7.00
CA LEU A 163 11.01 15.88 -7.23
C LEU A 163 12.14 15.29 -8.07
N ASP A 164 12.60 14.09 -7.74
CA ASP A 164 13.66 13.40 -8.48
C ASP A 164 13.28 13.15 -9.94
N ARG A 165 12.03 12.69 -10.16
CA ARG A 165 11.49 12.47 -11.51
C ARG A 165 11.10 13.76 -12.23
N LYS A 166 10.95 14.88 -11.50
CA LYS A 166 10.36 16.14 -11.98
C LYS A 166 8.95 15.97 -12.56
N TYR A 167 8.08 15.25 -11.84
CA TYR A 167 6.67 15.06 -12.17
C TYR A 167 5.78 15.79 -11.16
N PRO A 168 4.62 16.32 -11.57
CA PRO A 168 3.60 16.74 -10.62
C PRO A 168 3.12 15.52 -9.81
N LEU A 169 2.73 15.76 -8.56
CA LEU A 169 2.24 14.72 -7.66
C LEU A 169 0.75 14.88 -7.38
N TYR A 170 0.02 13.78 -7.49
CA TYR A 170 -1.39 13.72 -7.11
C TYR A 170 -1.60 12.70 -6.00
N LEU A 171 -2.25 13.10 -4.91
CA LEU A 171 -2.83 12.17 -3.93
C LEU A 171 -4.33 12.08 -4.19
N SER A 172 -4.85 10.86 -4.30
CA SER A 172 -6.27 10.62 -4.47
C SER A 172 -6.89 9.87 -3.30
N THR A 173 -7.98 10.38 -2.73
CA THR A 173 -8.73 9.73 -1.64
C THR A 173 -10.24 9.88 -1.85
N LYS A 174 -11.07 9.33 -0.95
CA LYS A 174 -12.52 9.56 -0.88
C LYS A 174 -12.92 10.26 0.43
N ASN A 175 -12.18 11.31 0.81
CA ASN A 175 -12.38 12.04 2.07
C ASN A 175 -13.74 12.73 2.23
N THR A 176 -14.52 12.93 1.17
CA THR A 176 -15.92 13.38 1.28
C THR A 176 -16.83 12.34 1.95
N ILE A 177 -16.47 11.05 1.83
CA ILE A 177 -17.18 9.92 2.43
C ILE A 177 -16.46 9.47 3.71
N LEU A 178 -15.17 9.14 3.61
CA LEU A 178 -14.34 8.73 4.74
C LEU A 178 -13.71 9.94 5.43
N LYS A 179 -14.55 10.81 5.98
CA LYS A 179 -14.16 12.15 6.48
C LYS A 179 -12.99 12.16 7.45
N LYS A 180 -12.93 11.18 8.37
CA LYS A 180 -11.85 11.08 9.35
C LYS A 180 -10.67 10.27 8.83
N TYR A 181 -10.93 9.13 8.18
CA TYR A 181 -9.88 8.20 7.75
C TYR A 181 -9.08 8.78 6.57
N ASP A 182 -9.74 9.02 5.44
CA ASP A 182 -9.12 9.59 4.25
C ASP A 182 -8.81 11.08 4.41
N GLY A 183 -9.56 11.78 5.29
CA GLY A 183 -9.22 13.14 5.72
C GLY A 183 -7.83 13.20 6.33
N ARG A 184 -7.46 12.21 7.17
CA ARG A 184 -6.14 12.18 7.81
C ARG A 184 -4.99 12.05 6.79
N PHE A 185 -5.18 11.25 5.73
CA PHE A 185 -4.22 11.19 4.62
C PHE A 185 -4.05 12.53 3.92
N LYS A 186 -5.18 13.18 3.58
CA LYS A 186 -5.17 14.49 2.94
C LYS A 186 -4.42 15.51 3.81
N ASP A 187 -4.80 15.61 5.08
CA ASP A 187 -4.28 16.61 6.01
C ASP A 187 -2.77 16.44 6.21
N ILE A 188 -2.29 15.20 6.41
CA ILE A 188 -0.85 14.92 6.57
C ILE A 188 -0.06 15.30 5.33
N PHE A 189 -0.53 14.93 4.13
CA PHE A 189 0.16 15.29 2.90
C PHE A 189 0.18 16.81 2.66
N GLU A 190 -0.94 17.50 2.95
CA GLU A 190 -1.04 18.95 2.80
C GLU A 190 -0.14 19.69 3.80
N GLU A 191 -0.08 19.24 5.05
CA GLU A 191 0.82 19.79 6.06
C GLU A 191 2.29 19.63 5.65
N ILE A 192 2.71 18.42 5.28
CA ILE A 192 4.09 18.13 4.86
C ILE A 192 4.44 18.93 3.60
N TYR A 193 3.55 18.98 2.61
CA TYR A 193 3.79 19.75 1.39
C TYR A 193 4.06 21.22 1.70
N ASN A 194 3.15 21.86 2.43
CA ASN A 194 3.23 23.28 2.73
C ASN A 194 4.46 23.63 3.59
N LYS A 195 4.82 22.75 4.52
CA LYS A 195 5.94 22.97 5.44
C LYS A 195 7.31 22.71 4.81
N GLU A 196 7.43 21.67 3.98
CA GLU A 196 8.75 21.13 3.60
C GLU A 196 9.03 21.07 2.09
N TYR A 197 7.99 20.97 1.25
CA TYR A 197 8.18 20.65 -0.17
C TYR A 197 7.70 21.73 -1.14
N LYS A 198 6.82 22.64 -0.72
CA LYS A 198 6.20 23.62 -1.61
C LYS A 198 7.22 24.47 -2.38
N THR A 199 8.20 25.03 -1.69
CA THR A 199 9.26 25.83 -2.32
C THR A 199 10.14 25.02 -3.28
N LEU A 200 10.39 23.74 -2.97
CA LEU A 200 11.15 22.83 -3.83
C LEU A 200 10.38 22.48 -5.10
N PHE A 201 9.07 22.25 -4.98
CA PHE A 201 8.18 21.96 -6.10
C PHE A 201 8.04 23.17 -7.02
N GLU A 202 7.81 24.36 -6.44
CA GLU A 202 7.74 25.62 -7.18
C GLU A 202 9.05 25.91 -7.93
N ALA A 203 10.21 25.70 -7.30
CA ALA A 203 11.51 25.85 -7.95
C ALA A 203 11.75 24.85 -9.09
N ALA A 204 11.14 23.66 -9.02
CA ALA A 204 11.19 22.65 -10.07
C ALA A 204 10.10 22.81 -11.13
N GLY A 205 9.18 23.77 -10.98
CA GLY A 205 8.06 24.00 -11.91
C GLY A 205 7.00 22.90 -11.89
N ILE A 206 6.89 22.16 -10.78
CA ILE A 206 5.90 21.10 -10.57
C ILE A 206 5.00 21.44 -9.37
N TRP A 207 3.91 20.71 -9.18
CA TRP A 207 2.94 20.96 -8.11
C TRP A 207 2.49 19.67 -7.44
N TYR A 208 1.89 19.83 -6.25
CA TYR A 208 1.13 18.80 -5.57
C TYR A 208 -0.35 19.17 -5.56
N GLU A 209 -1.22 18.19 -5.79
CA GLU A 209 -2.67 18.36 -5.69
C GLU A 209 -3.33 17.14 -5.03
N HIS A 210 -4.26 17.39 -4.11
CA HIS A 210 -5.20 16.36 -3.65
C HIS A 210 -6.44 16.35 -4.54
N ARG A 211 -6.87 15.15 -4.96
CA ARG A 211 -8.11 14.95 -5.73
C ARG A 211 -8.99 13.87 -5.10
N LEU A 212 -10.29 13.93 -5.39
CA LEU A 212 -11.15 12.78 -5.13
C LEU A 212 -10.83 11.66 -6.12
N ILE A 213 -10.84 10.41 -5.67
CA ILE A 213 -10.41 9.27 -6.47
C ILE A 213 -11.19 9.10 -7.78
N ASP A 214 -12.50 9.38 -7.77
CA ASP A 214 -13.36 9.37 -8.96
C ASP A 214 -13.01 10.47 -9.97
N ASP A 215 -12.66 11.67 -9.49
CA ASP A 215 -12.17 12.74 -10.36
C ASP A 215 -10.75 12.41 -10.88
N MET A 216 -9.87 11.88 -10.04
CA MET A 216 -8.50 11.54 -10.40
C MET A 216 -8.44 10.50 -11.53
N VAL A 217 -9.26 9.45 -11.48
CA VAL A 217 -9.28 8.44 -12.55
C VAL A 217 -9.84 9.02 -13.86
N ALA A 218 -10.82 9.92 -13.79
CA ALA A 218 -11.36 10.59 -14.97
C ALA A 218 -10.33 11.56 -15.58
N TYR A 219 -9.61 12.31 -14.75
CA TYR A 219 -8.51 13.18 -15.14
C TYR A 219 -7.37 12.39 -15.79
N ALA A 220 -6.94 11.29 -15.17
CA ALA A 220 -5.88 10.44 -15.71
C ALA A 220 -6.18 9.92 -17.12
N MET A 221 -7.44 9.59 -17.44
CA MET A 221 -7.81 9.14 -18.79
C MET A 221 -7.68 10.22 -19.88
N LYS A 222 -7.59 11.49 -19.49
CA LYS A 222 -7.51 12.65 -20.38
C LYS A 222 -6.17 13.39 -20.32
N SER A 223 -5.25 12.95 -19.47
CA SER A 223 -3.96 13.60 -19.21
C SER A 223 -2.99 13.52 -20.39
#